data_AF-D4J996-F1
#
_entry.id   AF-D4J996-F1
#
_cell.length_a   1.000
_cell.length_b   1.000
_cell.length_c   1.000
_cell.angle_alpha   90.00
_cell.angle_beta   90.00
_cell.angle_gamma   90.00
#
_symmetry.space_group_name_H-M   'P 1'
#
loop_
_entity.id
_entity.type
_entity.pdbx_description
1 polymer ?
#
loop_
_entity_poly.entity_id
_entity_poly.type
_entity_poly.pdbx_seq_one_letter_code
_entity_poly.pdbx_strand_id
1 'polypeptide(L)'
;MQRLTLDEYLGLHGVSLPISDYTLDKCRFPHGLSERQKRTFQRDVQKHAAAYQEKRAAAIREYEHLVAVGEIVPKDRIQVTIERAKFGHPDNASTQAARRVCEKRHIDWENYTDWETYVSAS
;
A
#
# COMPACT_ATOMS: atom_id res chain seq x y z
N MET A 1 15.62 -11.78 -6.07
CA MET A 1 15.46 -10.31 -5.88
C MET A 1 13.97 -10.02 -5.77
N GLN A 2 13.52 -9.25 -4.79
CA GLN A 2 12.08 -9.00 -4.63
C GLN A 2 11.66 -7.74 -5.39
N ARG A 3 10.55 -7.80 -6.12
CA ARG A 3 9.95 -6.64 -6.79
C ARG A 3 8.77 -6.14 -5.99
N LEU A 4 8.89 -4.96 -5.39
CA LEU A 4 7.86 -4.38 -4.54
C LEU A 4 7.78 -2.88 -4.75
N THR A 5 6.55 -2.37 -4.84
CA THR A 5 6.29 -0.93 -4.66
C THR A 5 6.44 -0.57 -3.18
N LEU A 6 6.69 0.73 -2.91
CA LEU A 6 6.70 1.23 -1.55
C LEU A 6 5.38 0.93 -0.82
N ASP A 7 4.23 1.10 -1.48
CA ASP A 7 2.92 0.86 -0.88
C ASP A 7 2.71 -0.61 -0.50
N GLU A 8 3.13 -1.55 -1.35
CA GLU A 8 3.09 -2.98 -1.04
C GLU A 8 3.99 -3.31 0.14
N TYR A 9 5.20 -2.76 0.17
CA TYR A 9 6.13 -2.93 1.28
C TYR A 9 5.54 -2.38 2.59
N LEU A 10 5.04 -1.14 2.59
CA LEU A 10 4.38 -0.55 3.75
C LEU A 10 3.16 -1.37 4.20
N GLY A 11 2.44 -1.98 3.27
CA GLY A 11 1.36 -2.93 3.56
C GLY A 11 1.83 -4.16 4.34
N LEU A 12 2.93 -4.78 3.94
CA LEU A 12 3.53 -5.92 4.65
C LEU A 12 3.96 -5.55 6.08
N HIS A 13 4.41 -4.31 6.30
CA HIS A 13 4.83 -3.81 7.61
C HIS A 13 3.67 -3.23 8.47
N GLY A 14 2.43 -3.29 7.96
CA GLY A 14 1.22 -2.82 8.66
C GLY A 14 1.15 -1.29 8.81
N VAL A 15 1.78 -0.56 7.89
CA VAL A 15 1.83 0.92 7.83
C VAL A 15 1.42 1.45 6.45
N SER A 16 0.51 0.75 5.78
CA SER A 16 0.01 1.14 4.44
C SER A 16 -0.71 2.48 4.45
N LEU A 17 -1.49 2.76 5.49
CA LEU A 17 -2.22 4.02 5.59
C LEU A 17 -1.26 5.17 5.95
N PRO A 18 -1.55 6.41 5.49
CA PRO A 18 -0.75 7.57 5.89
C PRO A 18 -0.94 7.96 7.36
N ILE A 19 -2.02 7.50 8.00
CA ILE A 19 -2.43 7.87 9.36
C ILE A 19 -2.73 6.64 10.20
N SER A 20 -2.65 6.80 11.52
CA SER A 20 -3.03 5.75 12.48
C SER A 20 -4.52 5.44 12.38
N ASP A 21 -4.86 4.16 12.48
CA ASP A 21 -6.21 3.60 12.57
C ASP A 21 -6.82 3.67 13.98
N TYR A 22 -6.06 4.14 14.97
CA TYR A 22 -6.43 4.16 16.39
C TYR A 22 -7.82 4.75 16.66
N THR A 23 -8.23 5.75 15.89
CA THR A 23 -9.52 6.44 16.09
C THR A 23 -10.70 5.75 15.43
N LEU A 24 -10.52 4.76 14.55
CA LEU A 24 -11.60 4.13 13.79
C LEU A 24 -12.64 3.43 14.69
N ASP A 25 -12.17 2.77 15.76
CA ASP A 25 -13.00 2.08 16.75
C ASP A 25 -13.66 3.05 17.76
N LYS A 26 -13.13 4.26 17.90
CA LYS A 26 -13.44 5.17 19.01
C LYS A 26 -14.61 6.12 18.73
N CYS A 27 -15.52 5.75 17.83
CA CYS A 27 -16.58 6.65 17.34
C CYS A 27 -17.90 6.59 18.12
N ARG A 28 -17.99 5.90 19.28
CA ARG A 28 -19.27 5.73 20.01
C ARG A 28 -19.29 6.45 21.36
N PHE A 29 -19.81 7.67 21.37
CA PHE A 29 -20.03 8.47 22.58
C PHE A 29 -21.50 8.91 22.72
N PRO A 30 -22.42 8.02 23.15
CA PRO A 30 -23.86 8.29 23.17
C PRO A 30 -24.28 9.47 24.05
N HIS A 31 -23.49 9.82 25.08
CA HIS A 31 -23.71 10.96 25.96
C HIS A 31 -22.65 12.06 25.81
N GLY A 32 -21.85 12.00 24.73
CA GLY A 32 -20.68 12.86 24.55
C GLY A 32 -19.52 12.54 25.50
N LEU A 33 -18.46 13.33 25.40
CA LEU A 33 -17.28 13.26 26.26
C LEU A 33 -17.24 14.48 27.19
N SER A 34 -16.93 14.26 28.46
CA SER A 34 -16.56 15.35 29.37
C SER A 34 -15.24 16.00 28.92
N GLU A 35 -15.00 17.25 29.32
CA GLU A 35 -13.76 17.96 28.97
C GLU A 35 -12.49 17.23 29.42
N ARG A 36 -12.53 16.56 30.58
CA ARG A 36 -11.42 15.73 31.05
C ARG A 36 -11.17 14.55 30.10
N GLN A 37 -12.24 13.85 29.70
CA GLN A 37 -12.12 12.72 28.79
C GLN A 37 -11.66 13.15 27.39
N LYS A 38 -12.12 14.30 26.88
CA LYS A 38 -11.64 14.89 25.61
C LYS A 38 -10.14 15.13 25.65
N ARG A 39 -9.63 15.74 26.74
CA ARG A 39 -8.18 16.00 26.90
C ARG A 39 -7.36 14.72 26.93
N THR A 40 -7.81 13.69 27.65
CA THR A 40 -7.14 12.39 27.67
C THR A 40 -7.16 11.75 26.28
N PHE A 41 -8.31 11.74 25.62
CA PHE A 41 -8.46 11.18 24.28
C PHE A 41 -7.55 11.88 23.26
N GLN A 42 -7.50 13.21 23.25
CA GLN A 42 -6.60 13.97 22.38
C GLN A 42 -5.13 13.63 22.61
N ARG A 43 -4.71 13.48 23.87
CA ARG A 43 -3.35 13.08 24.22
C ARG A 43 -3.04 11.68 23.70
N ASP A 44 -3.97 10.74 23.85
CA ASP A 44 -3.79 9.37 23.38
C ASP A 44 -3.72 9.33 21.85
N VAL A 45 -4.61 10.04 21.15
CA VAL A 45 -4.58 10.18 19.69
C VAL A 45 -3.23 10.72 19.21
N GLN A 46 -2.73 11.78 19.84
CA GLN A 46 -1.42 12.35 19.49
C GLN A 46 -0.28 11.34 19.71
N LYS A 47 -0.31 10.61 20.84
CA LYS A 47 0.68 9.58 21.15
C LYS A 47 0.67 8.45 20.11
N HIS A 48 -0.51 7.95 19.75
CA HIS A 48 -0.64 6.88 18.76
C HIS A 48 -0.30 7.36 17.35
N ALA A 49 -0.67 8.59 16.99
CA ALA A 49 -0.28 9.20 15.73
C ALA A 49 1.25 9.34 15.62
N ALA A 50 1.91 9.86 16.66
CA ALA A 50 3.37 10.01 16.67
C ALA A 50 4.08 8.65 16.51
N ALA A 51 3.70 7.65 17.32
CA ALA A 51 4.27 6.31 17.24
C ALA A 51 4.05 5.66 15.87
N TYR A 52 2.88 5.86 15.25
CA TYR A 52 2.60 5.35 13.91
C TYR A 52 3.47 6.04 12.85
N GLN A 53 3.63 7.36 12.91
CA GLN A 53 4.48 8.09 11.97
C GLN A 53 5.95 7.69 12.10
N GLU A 54 6.44 7.48 13.33
CA GLU A 54 7.79 6.97 13.56
C GLU A 54 7.99 5.59 12.93
N LYS A 55 7.06 4.66 13.15
CA LYS A 55 7.08 3.32 12.55
C LYS A 55 7.05 3.39 11.01
N ARG A 56 6.18 4.23 10.45
CA ARG A 56 6.05 4.42 9.00
C ARG A 56 7.32 5.02 8.40
N ALA A 57 7.90 6.04 9.04
CA ALA A 57 9.14 6.67 8.60
C ALA A 57 10.35 5.73 8.71
N ALA A 58 10.37 4.82 9.68
CA ALA A 58 11.38 3.77 9.77
C ALA A 58 11.26 2.78 8.60
N ALA A 59 10.04 2.29 8.31
CA ALA A 59 9.79 1.38 7.19
C ALA A 59 10.13 2.01 5.83
N ILE A 60 9.85 3.30 5.63
CA ILE A 60 10.24 4.02 4.40
C ILE A 60 11.77 4.04 4.26
N ARG A 61 12.49 4.39 5.33
CA ARG A 61 13.96 4.42 5.31
C ARG A 61 14.55 3.03 5.04
N GLU A 62 13.95 2.00 5.62
CA GLU A 62 14.34 0.61 5.38
C GLU A 62 14.13 0.22 3.90
N TYR A 63 12.97 0.53 3.32
CA TYR A 63 12.71 0.31 1.90
C TYR A 63 13.72 1.01 1.00
N GLU A 64 13.99 2.31 1.25
CA GLU A 64 14.96 3.08 0.48
C GLU A 64 16.37 2.48 0.54
N HIS A 65 16.77 2.01 1.73
CA HIS A 65 18.04 1.31 1.92
C HIS A 65 18.07 -0.02 1.14
N LEU A 66 17.02 -0.84 1.22
CA LEU A 66 16.92 -2.12 0.51
C LEU A 66 16.93 -1.93 -1.02
N VAL A 67 16.35 -0.83 -1.51
CA VAL A 67 16.43 -0.43 -2.92
C VAL A 67 17.85 -0.02 -3.29
N ALA A 68 18.52 0.77 -2.45
CA ALA A 68 19.90 1.21 -2.69
C ALA A 68 20.91 0.05 -2.72
N VAL A 69 20.73 -0.96 -1.86
CA VAL A 69 21.54 -2.18 -1.82
C VAL A 69 21.20 -3.13 -2.99
N GLY A 70 20.02 -2.96 -3.60
CA GLY A 70 19.55 -3.81 -4.70
C GLY A 70 18.90 -5.12 -4.25
N GLU A 71 18.45 -5.22 -2.99
CA GLU A 71 17.65 -6.36 -2.55
C GLU A 71 16.20 -6.25 -3.07
N ILE A 72 15.69 -5.02 -3.13
CA ILE A 72 14.38 -4.67 -3.67
C ILE A 72 14.55 -3.91 -5.00
N VAL A 73 13.79 -4.33 -6.01
CA VAL A 73 13.59 -3.54 -7.23
C VAL A 73 12.22 -2.88 -7.17
N PRO A 74 12.14 -1.54 -7.30
CA PRO A 74 10.84 -0.88 -7.39
C PRO A 74 10.11 -1.34 -8.65
N LYS A 75 8.84 -1.75 -8.50
CA LYS A 75 8.00 -2.13 -9.65
C LYS A 75 7.77 -0.92 -10.56
N ASP A 76 7.84 -1.15 -11.87
CA ASP A 76 7.46 -0.14 -12.85
C ASP A 76 5.93 -0.03 -13.01
N ARG A 77 5.46 1.10 -13.56
CA ARG A 77 4.03 1.35 -13.82
C ARG A 77 3.42 0.27 -14.72
N ILE A 78 4.18 -0.28 -15.68
CA ILE A 78 3.71 -1.36 -16.54
C ILE A 78 3.44 -2.62 -15.72
N GLN A 79 4.40 -3.03 -14.88
CA GLN A 79 4.26 -4.21 -14.01
C GLN A 79 3.05 -4.07 -13.09
N VAL A 80 2.90 -2.91 -12.44
CA VAL A 80 1.75 -2.62 -11.57
C VAL A 80 0.43 -2.70 -12.34
N THR A 81 0.41 -2.25 -13.59
CA THR A 81 -0.80 -2.30 -14.44
C THR A 81 -1.15 -3.74 -14.82
N ILE A 82 -0.15 -4.53 -15.24
CA ILE A 82 -0.33 -5.94 -15.61
C ILE A 82 -0.84 -6.75 -14.40
N GLU A 83 -0.17 -6.62 -13.25
CA GLU A 83 -0.56 -7.31 -12.02
C GLU A 83 -1.98 -6.92 -11.57
N ARG A 84 -2.34 -5.64 -11.68
CA ARG A 84 -3.69 -5.17 -11.35
C ARG A 84 -4.74 -5.74 -12.30
N ALA A 85 -4.43 -5.88 -13.59
CA ALA A 85 -5.32 -6.47 -14.58
C ALA A 85 -5.53 -7.97 -14.33
N LYS A 86 -4.45 -8.69 -13.98
CA LYS A 86 -4.40 -10.14 -13.78
C LYS A 86 -5.00 -10.59 -12.45
N PHE A 87 -4.55 -10.01 -11.33
CA PHE A 87 -4.91 -10.46 -9.98
C PHE A 87 -6.07 -9.67 -9.35
N GLY A 88 -6.46 -8.55 -9.96
CA GLY A 88 -7.56 -7.75 -9.46
C GLY A 88 -8.93 -8.41 -9.68
N HIS A 89 -9.88 -8.13 -8.78
CA HIS A 89 -11.25 -8.62 -8.91
C HIS A 89 -11.94 -8.01 -10.14
N PRO A 90 -12.66 -8.80 -10.97
CA PRO A 90 -13.25 -8.32 -12.22
C PRO A 90 -14.23 -7.15 -12.06
N ASP A 91 -14.92 -7.06 -10.92
CA ASP A 91 -15.89 -6.01 -10.64
C ASP A 91 -15.24 -4.67 -10.25
N ASN A 92 -13.95 -4.65 -9.93
CA ASN A 92 -13.28 -3.43 -9.53
C ASN A 92 -13.05 -2.53 -10.75
N ALA A 93 -13.53 -1.29 -10.68
CA ALA A 93 -13.33 -0.29 -11.75
C ALA A 93 -11.83 -0.08 -12.08
N SER A 94 -10.95 -0.17 -11.07
CA SER A 94 -9.50 -0.06 -11.25
C SER A 94 -8.92 -1.24 -12.03
N THR A 95 -9.44 -2.45 -11.84
CA THR A 95 -9.05 -3.65 -12.59
C THR A 95 -9.52 -3.57 -14.04
N GLN A 96 -10.76 -3.17 -14.27
CA GLN A 96 -11.28 -2.98 -15.63
C GLN A 96 -10.51 -1.89 -16.38
N ALA A 97 -10.16 -0.79 -15.71
CA ALA A 97 -9.33 0.25 -16.29
C ALA A 97 -7.94 -0.27 -16.66
N ALA A 98 -7.31 -1.08 -15.80
CA ALA A 98 -6.01 -1.69 -16.08
C ALA A 98 -6.07 -2.61 -17.31
N ARG A 99 -7.11 -3.46 -17.43
CA ARG A 99 -7.33 -4.33 -18.60
C ARG A 99 -7.46 -3.51 -19.90
N ARG A 100 -8.28 -2.45 -19.90
CA ARG A 100 -8.41 -1.55 -21.06
C ARG A 100 -7.08 -0.89 -21.45
N VAL A 101 -6.25 -0.51 -20.46
CA VAL A 101 -4.92 0.06 -20.73
C VAL A 101 -3.99 -0.98 -21.36
N CYS A 102 -4.00 -2.22 -20.87
CA CYS A 102 -3.20 -3.30 -21.45
C CYS A 102 -3.64 -3.62 -22.89
N GLU A 103 -4.95 -3.74 -23.13
CA GLU A 103 -5.51 -3.96 -24.48
C GLU A 103 -5.09 -2.85 -25.46
N LYS A 104 -5.24 -1.58 -25.06
CA LYS A 104 -4.86 -0.43 -25.90
C LYS A 104 -3.36 -0.40 -26.23
N ARG A 105 -2.52 -0.93 -25.34
CA ARG A 105 -1.07 -0.95 -25.49
C ARG A 105 -0.54 -2.27 -26.04
N HIS A 106 -1.42 -3.20 -26.42
CA HIS A 106 -1.05 -4.55 -26.88
C HIS A 106 -0.16 -5.30 -25.88
N ILE A 107 -0.45 -5.16 -24.58
CA ILE A 107 0.25 -5.84 -23.50
C ILE A 107 -0.57 -7.09 -23.12
N ASP A 108 0.05 -8.26 -23.21
CA ASP A 108 -0.58 -9.52 -22.79
C ASP A 108 -0.53 -9.64 -21.27
N TRP A 109 -1.62 -9.27 -20.63
CA TRP A 109 -1.75 -9.41 -19.18
C TRP A 109 -2.36 -10.76 -18.77
N GLU A 110 -2.94 -11.51 -19.70
CA GLU A 110 -3.62 -12.78 -19.41
C GLU A 110 -2.62 -13.90 -19.16
N ASN A 111 -1.51 -13.92 -19.89
CA ASN A 111 -0.45 -14.92 -19.71
C ASN A 111 0.62 -14.51 -18.70
N TYR A 112 0.42 -13.40 -17.99
CA TYR A 112 1.35 -12.95 -16.95
C TYR A 112 1.35 -13.89 -15.74
N THR A 113 2.54 -14.43 -15.40
CA THR A 113 2.80 -15.18 -14.16
C THR A 113 3.76 -14.41 -13.26
N ASP A 114 4.94 -14.09 -13.79
CA ASP A 114 6.00 -13.35 -13.11
C ASP A 114 6.79 -12.53 -14.14
N TRP A 115 7.44 -11.46 -13.68
CA TRP A 115 8.13 -10.55 -14.60
C TRP A 115 9.28 -11.20 -15.37
N GLU A 116 10.00 -12.14 -14.74
CA GLU A 116 11.18 -12.74 -15.34
C GLU A 116 10.80 -13.70 -16.46
N THR A 117 9.79 -14.54 -16.24
CA THR A 117 9.24 -15.40 -17.29
C THR A 117 8.54 -14.58 -18.37
N TYR A 118 7.76 -13.55 -17.99
CA TYR A 118 7.02 -12.72 -18.94
C TYR A 118 7.93 -12.04 -19.96
N VAL A 119 9.05 -11.46 -19.51
CA VAL A 119 10.04 -10.86 -20.41
C VAL A 119 10.76 -11.91 -21.25
N SER A 120 10.98 -13.13 -20.72
CA SER A 120 11.63 -14.21 -21.48
C SER A 120 10.74 -14.82 -22.57
N ALA A 121 9.42 -14.74 -22.40
CA ALA A 121 8.42 -15.29 -23.32
C ALA A 121 7.92 -14.28 -24.37
N SER A 122 8.22 -12.99 -24.19
CA SER A 122 7.87 -11.87 -25.08
C SER A 122 8.97 -11.61 -26.10
#